data_AF-A0A813KCR6-F1
#
_entry.id   AF-A0A813KCR6-F1
#
_cell.length_a   1.000
_cell.length_b   1.000
_cell.length_c   1.000
_cell.angle_alpha   90.00
_cell.angle_beta   90.00
_cell.angle_gamma   90.00
#
_symmetry.space_group_name_H-M   'P 1'
#
loop_
_entity.id
_entity.type
_entity.pdbx_description
1 polymer ?
#
loop_
_entity_poly.entity_id
_entity_poly.type
_entity_poly.pdbx_seq_one_letter_code
_entity_poly.pdbx_strand_id
1 'polypeptide(L)'
;VVSARDLATPVESLQALVQKASKDGTSTKEQILYTFEEEDVEFGTTFVCTVELLAPGVKISHSGEARENKREAKKSAAQAALRDPEVYRLLPPLLAKAREAQPAKEEATASEDEASDESADSEAESEEKRDNSGPVLSAKDKKKQLAAEQRAKKLAGRKAGKTAKIAEALKAALESSEEEEESEAEEEEQTSEEEEVDSEEEEEEDDSDDGKIDAAALAEKKAVIKVALLAAKKQRPGKRLVEKTNAAAAEAKDNMDKKKHAEKAAFKDINLADKVKDTRKQENFGATKFIKP
;
A
#
# COMPACT_ATOMS: atom_id res chain seq x y z
N VAL A 1 -13.84 12.43 -7.02
CA VAL A 1 -12.48 12.91 -6.69
C VAL A 1 -12.04 12.12 -5.49
N VAL A 2 -11.07 11.22 -5.61
CA VAL A 2 -10.56 10.49 -4.45
C VAL A 2 -9.78 11.49 -3.62
N SER A 3 -10.17 11.68 -2.36
CA SER A 3 -9.47 12.54 -1.43
C SER A 3 -8.11 11.90 -1.17
N ALA A 4 -7.01 12.66 -1.23
CA ALA A 4 -5.66 12.11 -0.99
C ALA A 4 -5.51 11.43 0.41
N ARG A 5 -6.47 11.67 1.31
CA ARG A 5 -6.58 11.05 2.64
C ARG A 5 -7.16 9.63 2.64
N ASP A 6 -7.78 9.19 1.55
CA ASP A 6 -8.45 7.88 1.47
C ASP A 6 -7.55 6.76 0.90
N LEU A 7 -6.32 7.09 0.49
CA LEU A 7 -5.36 6.13 -0.02
C LEU A 7 -4.64 5.43 1.14
N ALA A 8 -4.41 4.13 0.99
CA ALA A 8 -3.95 3.26 2.07
C ALA A 8 -2.51 3.53 2.51
N THR A 9 -1.70 4.21 1.68
CA THR A 9 -0.29 4.52 1.99
C THR A 9 0.10 5.94 1.60
N PRO A 10 0.95 6.63 2.39
CA PRO A 10 1.37 8.01 2.11
C PRO A 10 2.13 8.12 0.77
N VAL A 11 2.86 7.08 0.38
CA VAL A 11 3.58 7.03 -0.90
C VAL A 11 2.60 7.07 -2.09
N GLU A 12 1.50 6.32 -2.02
CA GLU A 12 0.46 6.34 -3.07
C GLU A 12 -0.27 7.67 -3.09
N SER A 13 -0.55 8.27 -1.91
CA SER A 13 -1.15 9.61 -1.81
C SER A 13 -0.27 10.67 -2.47
N LEU A 14 1.02 10.66 -2.19
CA LEU A 14 1.98 11.59 -2.79
C LEU A 14 2.06 11.39 -4.30
N GLN A 15 2.14 10.13 -4.76
CA GLN A 15 2.17 9.81 -6.18
C GLN A 15 0.91 10.29 -6.91
N ALA A 16 -0.29 10.07 -6.34
CA ALA A 16 -1.54 10.53 -6.91
C ALA A 16 -1.62 12.06 -6.96
N LEU A 17 -1.06 12.74 -5.97
CA LEU A 17 -0.97 14.20 -5.93
C LEU A 17 -0.10 14.73 -7.05
N VAL A 18 1.10 14.17 -7.23
CA VAL A 18 2.03 14.55 -8.30
C VAL A 18 1.44 14.24 -9.67
N GLN A 19 0.81 13.08 -9.87
CA GLN A 19 0.08 12.77 -11.13
C GLN A 19 -0.99 13.79 -11.46
N LYS A 20 -1.69 14.28 -10.44
CA LYS A 20 -2.74 15.27 -10.61
C LYS A 20 -2.17 16.67 -10.93
N ALA A 21 -0.99 16.99 -10.40
CA ALA A 21 -0.28 18.23 -10.72
C ALA A 21 0.24 18.22 -12.16
N SER A 22 0.80 17.08 -12.57
CA SER A 22 1.40 16.85 -13.87
C SER A 22 0.32 16.55 -14.91
N LYS A 23 -0.27 17.61 -15.47
CA LYS A 23 -1.30 17.51 -16.52
C LYS A 23 -0.83 16.76 -17.78
N ASP A 24 0.48 16.65 -17.97
CA ASP A 24 1.10 16.16 -19.21
C ASP A 24 1.16 14.63 -19.31
N GLY A 25 0.61 13.90 -18.33
CA GLY A 25 0.61 12.43 -18.35
C GLY A 25 2.01 11.82 -18.28
N THR A 26 3.01 12.62 -17.90
CA THR A 26 4.38 12.19 -17.68
C THR A 26 4.46 11.15 -16.57
N SER A 27 5.41 10.23 -16.72
CA SER A 27 5.62 9.16 -15.75
C SER A 27 6.03 9.77 -14.40
N THR A 28 5.32 9.40 -13.33
CA THR A 28 5.63 9.87 -11.96
C THR A 28 7.02 9.51 -11.47
N LYS A 29 7.66 8.52 -12.10
CA LYS A 29 8.97 8.03 -11.66
C LYS A 29 10.06 9.08 -11.83
N GLU A 30 9.92 9.95 -12.82
CA GLU A 30 10.88 11.03 -13.09
C GLU A 30 10.61 12.26 -12.23
N GLN A 31 9.41 12.37 -11.66
CA GLN A 31 8.97 13.53 -10.89
C GLN A 31 9.15 13.37 -9.39
N ILE A 32 9.38 12.15 -8.93
CA ILE A 32 9.57 11.82 -7.51
C ILE A 32 10.84 11.00 -7.38
N LEU A 33 11.89 11.63 -6.88
CA LEU A 33 13.15 10.99 -6.57
C LEU A 33 13.18 10.67 -5.07
N TYR A 34 13.71 9.50 -4.74
CA TYR A 34 13.92 9.09 -3.36
C TYR A 34 15.39 8.76 -3.19
N THR A 35 16.08 9.49 -2.33
CA THR A 35 17.44 9.21 -1.89
C THR A 35 17.41 8.61 -0.49
N PHE A 36 18.35 7.71 -0.22
CA PHE A 36 18.47 7.04 1.08
C PHE A 36 19.86 7.28 1.63
N GLU A 37 19.91 7.75 2.86
CA GLU A 37 21.13 7.88 3.64
C GLU A 37 21.09 6.82 4.75
N GLU A 38 22.17 6.06 4.86
CA GLU A 38 22.34 5.04 5.90
C GLU A 38 23.17 5.66 7.01
N GLU A 39 22.59 5.75 8.21
CA GLU A 39 23.26 6.26 9.40
C GLU A 39 23.55 5.08 10.33
N ASP A 40 24.84 4.80 10.51
CA ASP A 40 25.33 3.82 11.47
C ASP A 40 25.34 4.46 12.86
N VAL A 41 24.31 4.18 13.65
CA VAL A 41 24.21 4.59 15.05
C VAL A 41 24.81 3.48 15.91
N GLU A 42 25.39 3.80 17.07
CA GLU A 42 26.08 2.83 17.96
C GLU A 42 25.28 1.54 18.25
N PHE A 43 23.95 1.59 18.16
CA PHE A 43 23.05 0.46 18.45
C PHE A 43 22.31 -0.11 17.22
N GLY A 44 22.69 0.28 16.00
CA GLY A 44 22.10 -0.28 14.78
C GLY A 44 22.12 0.68 13.60
N THR A 45 21.80 0.14 12.42
CA THR A 45 21.70 0.94 11.20
C THR A 45 20.30 1.54 11.08
N THR A 46 20.24 2.85 10.86
CA THR A 46 18.99 3.55 10.56
C THR A 46 19.05 4.16 9.18
N PHE A 47 17.88 4.30 8.56
CA PHE A 47 17.72 4.83 7.22
C PHE A 47 16.95 6.13 7.28
N VAL A 48 17.54 7.19 6.75
CA VAL A 48 16.87 8.45 6.46
C VAL A 48 16.56 8.46 4.97
N CYS A 49 15.34 8.87 4.62
CA CYS A 49 14.95 8.97 3.21
C CYS A 49 14.55 10.41 2.92
N THR A 50 15.11 10.95 1.86
CA THR A 50 14.77 12.27 1.34
C THR A 50 13.99 12.09 0.05
N VAL A 51 12.82 12.74 -0.02
CA VAL A 51 12.00 12.76 -1.22
C VAL A 51 12.14 14.12 -1.89
N GLU A 52 12.51 14.10 -3.17
CA GLU A 52 12.57 15.28 -4.02
C GLU A 52 11.44 15.24 -5.04
N LEU A 53 10.66 16.32 -5.06
CA LEU A 53 9.57 16.54 -6.00
C LEU A 53 10.03 17.51 -7.07
N LEU A 54 10.05 17.02 -8.30
CA LEU A 54 10.41 17.79 -9.50
C LEU A 54 9.11 18.21 -10.21
N ALA A 55 8.75 19.47 -10.05
CA ALA A 55 7.67 20.11 -10.79
C ALA A 55 8.24 21.16 -11.76
N PRO A 56 7.52 21.52 -12.84
CA PRO A 56 7.98 22.56 -13.76
C PRO A 56 8.27 23.87 -13.01
N GLY A 57 9.55 24.26 -12.94
CA GLY A 57 10.01 25.48 -12.30
C GLY A 57 10.13 25.45 -10.76
N VAL A 58 9.83 24.32 -10.10
CA VAL A 58 9.90 24.20 -8.64
C VAL A 58 10.51 22.85 -8.25
N LYS A 59 11.56 22.88 -7.43
CA LYS A 59 12.14 21.71 -6.79
C LYS A 59 11.89 21.81 -5.29
N ILE A 60 11.24 20.80 -4.72
CA ILE A 60 10.95 20.74 -3.29
C ILE A 60 11.56 19.45 -2.75
N SER A 61 12.28 19.55 -1.64
CA SER A 61 12.94 18.42 -0.98
C SER A 61 12.49 18.30 0.46
N HIS A 62 12.16 17.08 0.89
CA HIS A 62 11.78 16.79 2.27
C HIS A 62 12.42 15.51 2.76
N SER A 63 13.09 15.60 3.91
CA SER A 63 13.61 14.43 4.62
C SER A 63 12.58 13.92 5.63
N GLY A 64 12.47 12.59 5.74
CA GLY A 64 11.67 11.92 6.74
C GLY A 64 12.45 11.60 8.02
N GLU A 65 11.73 11.21 9.07
CA GLU A 65 12.36 10.67 10.30
C GLU A 65 13.15 9.38 9.99
N ALA A 66 14.29 9.20 10.67
CA ALA A 66 15.11 8.00 10.62
C ALA A 66 14.32 6.75 11.05
N ARG A 67 14.46 5.64 10.31
CA ARG A 67 13.77 4.38 10.58
C ARG A 67 14.69 3.19 10.34
N GLU A 68 14.49 2.12 11.09
CA GLU A 68 15.26 0.86 10.95
C GLU A 68 15.08 0.17 9.57
N ASN A 69 14.07 0.57 8.79
CA ASN A 69 13.75 -0.04 7.50
C ASN A 69 13.64 1.01 6.39
N LYS A 70 14.31 0.79 5.25
CA LYS A 70 14.17 1.63 4.03
C LYS A 70 12.72 1.85 3.60
N ARG A 71 11.87 0.82 3.74
CA ARG A 71 10.44 0.92 3.39
C ARG A 71 9.68 1.89 4.30
N GLU A 72 10.05 1.98 5.57
CA GLU A 72 9.41 2.87 6.54
C GLU A 72 9.98 4.28 6.44
N ALA A 73 11.29 4.41 6.25
CA ALA A 73 11.94 5.68 5.94
C ALA A 73 11.27 6.36 4.72
N LYS A 74 11.02 5.59 3.65
CA LYS A 74 10.31 6.08 2.46
C LYS A 74 8.88 6.56 2.76
N LYS A 75 8.13 5.86 3.62
CA LYS A 75 6.79 6.28 4.04
C LYS A 75 6.86 7.56 4.88
N SER A 76 7.84 7.65 5.77
CA SER A 76 8.12 8.80 6.62
C SER A 76 8.40 10.04 5.78
N ALA A 77 9.30 9.93 4.79
CA ALA A 77 9.62 11.00 3.84
C ALA A 77 8.39 11.46 3.04
N ALA A 78 7.62 10.51 2.50
CA ALA A 78 6.39 10.83 1.78
C ALA A 78 5.35 11.51 2.68
N GLN A 79 5.27 11.12 3.95
CA GLN A 79 4.39 11.75 4.93
C GLN A 79 4.85 13.16 5.31
N ALA A 80 6.16 13.40 5.42
CA ALA A 80 6.73 14.72 5.63
C ALA A 80 6.39 15.65 4.46
N ALA A 81 6.59 15.20 3.22
CA ALA A 81 6.22 15.95 2.02
C ALA A 81 4.71 16.26 1.95
N LEU A 82 3.85 15.32 2.35
CA LEU A 82 2.40 15.54 2.39
C LEU A 82 1.95 16.51 3.50
N ARG A 83 2.80 16.85 4.47
CA ARG A 83 2.48 17.87 5.47
C ARG A 83 2.82 19.27 4.99
N ASP A 84 3.68 19.40 3.99
CA ASP A 84 4.13 20.69 3.50
C ASP A 84 3.02 21.37 2.65
N PRO A 85 2.59 22.60 2.99
CA PRO A 85 1.61 23.35 2.21
C PRO A 85 2.08 23.69 0.79
N GLU A 86 3.38 23.81 0.53
CA GLU A 86 3.95 24.11 -0.79
C GLU A 86 3.71 22.98 -1.79
N VAL A 87 3.75 21.73 -1.32
CA VAL A 87 3.39 20.56 -2.15
C VAL A 87 1.93 20.65 -2.62
N TYR A 88 1.04 21.21 -1.80
CA TYR A 88 -0.34 21.47 -2.21
C TYR A 88 -0.49 22.69 -3.12
N ARG A 89 0.43 23.66 -3.09
CA ARG A 89 0.45 24.80 -4.03
C ARG A 89 0.86 24.38 -5.44
N LEU A 90 1.63 23.30 -5.58
CA LEU A 90 1.97 22.72 -6.88
C LEU A 90 0.75 22.15 -7.61
N LEU A 91 -0.30 21.79 -6.88
CA LEU A 91 -1.53 21.38 -7.53
C LEU A 91 -2.11 22.59 -8.25
N PRO A 92 -2.55 22.44 -9.53
CA PRO A 92 -3.32 23.45 -10.20
C PRO A 92 -4.40 23.91 -9.22
N PRO A 93 -4.52 25.22 -8.93
CA PRO A 93 -5.54 25.71 -8.04
C PRO A 93 -6.82 25.07 -8.52
N LEU A 94 -7.38 24.20 -7.67
CA LEU A 94 -8.59 23.48 -8.01
C LEU A 94 -9.56 24.61 -8.27
N LEU A 95 -9.80 24.92 -9.55
CA LEU A 95 -10.73 25.97 -9.98
C LEU A 95 -11.95 25.67 -9.15
N ALA A 96 -12.18 26.51 -8.13
CA ALA A 96 -12.81 26.10 -6.90
C ALA A 96 -14.27 25.92 -7.23
N LYS A 97 -14.59 24.75 -7.84
CA LYS A 97 -15.53 24.64 -8.98
C LYS A 97 -16.52 25.71 -8.79
N ALA A 98 -16.32 26.86 -9.46
CA ALA A 98 -16.99 28.10 -9.13
C ALA A 98 -18.40 27.65 -8.88
N ARG A 99 -18.77 27.62 -7.59
CA ARG A 99 -20.04 27.07 -7.18
C ARG A 99 -20.91 28.16 -7.73
N GLU A 100 -21.26 28.02 -9.02
CA GLU A 100 -22.31 28.75 -9.68
C GLU A 100 -23.34 28.72 -8.60
N ALA A 101 -23.50 29.89 -7.98
CA ALA A 101 -24.45 30.07 -6.94
C ALA A 101 -25.72 29.65 -7.65
N GLN A 102 -26.14 28.40 -7.45
CA GLN A 102 -27.49 28.00 -7.77
C GLN A 102 -28.27 29.03 -6.96
N PRO A 103 -28.90 30.01 -7.64
CA PRO A 103 -29.61 31.05 -6.92
C PRO A 103 -30.56 30.30 -6.02
N ALA A 104 -30.51 30.63 -4.73
CA ALA A 104 -31.37 30.03 -3.73
C ALA A 104 -32.79 30.05 -4.28
N LYS A 105 -33.28 28.88 -4.71
CA LYS A 105 -34.66 28.72 -5.11
C LYS A 105 -35.41 28.76 -3.79
N GLU A 106 -35.94 29.92 -3.47
CA GLU A 106 -36.96 30.10 -2.44
C GLU A 106 -38.10 29.13 -2.76
N GLU A 107 -38.16 28.00 -2.06
CA GLU A 107 -39.36 27.17 -2.04
C GLU A 107 -40.31 27.75 -1.00
N ALA A 108 -41.16 28.65 -1.50
CA ALA A 108 -42.53 28.74 -1.05
C ALA A 108 -43.33 27.57 -1.63
N THR A 109 -43.99 26.82 -0.75
CA THR A 109 -45.33 26.23 -0.90
C THR A 109 -45.67 25.43 -2.17
N ALA A 110 -46.03 24.15 -2.02
CA ALA A 110 -47.40 23.65 -2.24
C ALA A 110 -47.45 22.11 -2.33
N SER A 111 -48.42 21.58 -1.60
CA SER A 111 -48.98 20.23 -1.59
C SER A 111 -49.55 19.74 -2.93
N GLU A 112 -49.54 18.42 -3.14
CA GLU A 112 -50.54 17.56 -3.83
C GLU A 112 -49.88 16.15 -3.86
N ASP A 113 -50.19 15.22 -2.94
CA ASP A 113 -51.42 14.42 -2.81
C ASP A 113 -51.81 13.72 -4.11
N GLU A 114 -51.31 12.48 -4.29
CA GLU A 114 -51.90 11.48 -5.19
C GLU A 114 -51.60 10.10 -4.59
N ALA A 115 -52.63 9.55 -3.94
CA ALA A 115 -52.72 8.19 -3.48
C ALA A 115 -52.92 7.23 -4.68
N SER A 116 -52.26 6.07 -4.66
CA SER A 116 -52.70 4.91 -5.45
C SER A 116 -52.48 3.63 -4.64
N ASP A 117 -53.59 3.28 -4.02
CA ASP A 117 -54.05 1.95 -3.61
C ASP A 117 -54.12 1.01 -4.82
N GLU A 118 -53.63 -0.23 -4.69
CA GLU A 118 -54.38 -1.41 -5.16
C GLU A 118 -53.72 -2.72 -4.69
N SER A 119 -54.51 -3.45 -3.90
CA SER A 119 -54.41 -4.84 -3.50
C SER A 119 -54.38 -5.84 -4.67
N ALA A 120 -53.70 -6.98 -4.50
CA ALA A 120 -54.07 -8.22 -5.17
C ALA A 120 -53.68 -9.45 -4.34
N ASP A 121 -54.72 -9.98 -3.70
CA ASP A 121 -54.86 -11.31 -3.13
C ASP A 121 -54.66 -12.39 -4.22
N SER A 122 -53.92 -13.46 -3.92
CA SER A 122 -54.07 -14.73 -4.66
C SER A 122 -53.65 -15.91 -3.79
N GLU A 123 -54.66 -16.54 -3.21
CA GLU A 123 -54.65 -17.95 -2.83
C GLU A 123 -54.42 -18.84 -4.06
N ALA A 124 -53.48 -19.78 -3.95
CA ALA A 124 -53.41 -20.93 -4.83
C ALA A 124 -52.82 -22.11 -4.05
N GLU A 125 -53.71 -23.00 -3.62
CA GLU A 125 -53.35 -24.35 -3.19
C GLU A 125 -52.73 -25.15 -4.34
N SER A 126 -51.66 -25.88 -4.06
CA SER A 126 -51.36 -27.12 -4.78
C SER A 126 -50.43 -28.00 -3.93
N GLU A 127 -51.00 -29.04 -3.36
CA GLU A 127 -50.28 -30.24 -2.93
C GLU A 127 -49.68 -30.94 -4.16
N GLU A 128 -48.39 -31.28 -4.16
CA GLU A 128 -47.94 -32.64 -4.50
C GLU A 128 -46.44 -32.86 -4.20
N LYS A 129 -46.19 -33.91 -3.42
CA LYS A 129 -44.92 -34.58 -3.16
C LYS A 129 -43.97 -34.58 -4.36
N ARG A 130 -42.69 -34.21 -4.17
CA ARG A 130 -41.51 -35.09 -4.37
C ARG A 130 -40.30 -34.52 -3.60
N ASP A 131 -39.76 -35.35 -2.71
CA ASP A 131 -38.58 -35.10 -1.89
C ASP A 131 -37.30 -35.05 -2.72
N ASN A 132 -36.82 -33.85 -3.08
CA ASN A 132 -35.38 -33.50 -3.22
C ASN A 132 -35.15 -32.02 -3.65
N SER A 133 -35.75 -31.04 -2.97
CA SER A 133 -35.53 -29.62 -3.31
C SER A 133 -34.39 -29.02 -2.50
N GLY A 134 -33.19 -29.02 -3.09
CA GLY A 134 -32.14 -28.09 -2.67
C GLY A 134 -32.64 -26.64 -2.78
N PRO A 135 -32.11 -25.70 -1.97
CA PRO A 135 -32.60 -24.32 -1.93
C PRO A 135 -32.56 -23.69 -3.33
N VAL A 136 -33.73 -23.40 -3.88
CA VAL A 136 -33.87 -22.75 -5.18
C VAL A 136 -33.45 -21.30 -5.02
N LEU A 137 -32.17 -21.02 -5.28
CA LEU A 137 -31.62 -19.67 -5.24
C LEU A 137 -32.38 -18.77 -6.22
N SER A 138 -32.71 -17.56 -5.76
CA SER A 138 -33.42 -16.56 -6.57
C SER A 138 -32.63 -16.24 -7.85
N ALA A 139 -33.31 -15.78 -8.90
CA ALA A 139 -32.66 -15.41 -10.16
C ALA A 139 -31.56 -14.33 -9.95
N LYS A 140 -31.71 -13.46 -8.94
CA LYS A 140 -30.70 -12.48 -8.54
C LYS A 140 -29.46 -13.15 -7.92
N ASP A 141 -29.63 -14.17 -7.10
CA ASP A 141 -28.53 -14.90 -6.47
C ASP A 141 -27.74 -15.73 -7.48
N LYS A 142 -28.44 -16.36 -8.44
CA LYS A 142 -27.80 -17.06 -9.57
C LYS A 142 -26.91 -16.13 -10.39
N LYS A 143 -27.38 -14.90 -10.69
CA LYS A 143 -26.58 -13.89 -11.40
C LYS A 143 -25.35 -13.46 -10.59
N LYS A 144 -25.48 -13.32 -9.27
CA LYS A 144 -24.37 -12.96 -8.38
C LYS A 144 -23.33 -14.07 -8.26
N GLN A 145 -23.76 -15.34 -8.20
CA GLN A 145 -22.86 -16.49 -8.19
C GLN A 145 -22.07 -16.61 -9.49
N LEU A 146 -22.72 -16.49 -10.66
CA LEU A 146 -22.03 -16.51 -11.95
C LEU A 146 -20.99 -15.38 -12.08
N ALA A 147 -21.31 -14.17 -11.59
CA ALA A 147 -20.36 -13.06 -11.57
C ALA A 147 -19.17 -13.32 -10.63
N ALA A 148 -19.40 -13.98 -9.49
CA ALA A 148 -18.33 -14.35 -8.56
C ALA A 148 -17.42 -15.44 -9.15
N GLU A 149 -17.99 -16.45 -9.81
CA GLU A 149 -17.25 -17.53 -10.45
C GLU A 149 -16.37 -17.03 -11.61
N GLN A 150 -16.88 -16.11 -12.43
CA GLN A 150 -16.08 -15.47 -13.49
C GLN A 150 -14.92 -14.64 -12.92
N ARG A 151 -15.12 -13.94 -11.80
CA ARG A 151 -14.04 -13.21 -11.11
C ARG A 151 -12.99 -14.16 -10.53
N ALA A 152 -13.41 -15.26 -9.94
CA ALA A 152 -12.50 -16.30 -9.42
C ALA A 152 -11.66 -16.92 -10.55
N LYS A 153 -12.28 -17.26 -11.69
CA LYS A 153 -11.58 -17.80 -12.86
C LYS A 153 -10.54 -16.82 -13.44
N LYS A 154 -10.85 -15.52 -13.51
CA LYS A 154 -9.89 -14.48 -13.94
C LYS A 154 -8.72 -14.31 -12.97
N LEU A 155 -8.96 -14.41 -11.65
CA LEU A 155 -7.90 -14.34 -10.64
C LEU A 155 -6.99 -15.58 -10.68
N ALA A 156 -7.53 -16.77 -10.91
CA ALA A 156 -6.76 -18.00 -11.06
C ALA A 156 -5.83 -17.93 -12.30
N GLY A 157 -6.35 -17.48 -13.45
CA GLY A 157 -5.52 -17.30 -14.66
C GLY A 157 -4.38 -16.29 -14.48
N ARG A 158 -4.61 -15.20 -13.73
CA ARG A 158 -3.56 -14.22 -13.40
C ARG A 158 -2.46 -14.76 -12.49
N LYS A 159 -2.77 -15.74 -11.62
CA LYS A 159 -1.76 -16.39 -10.76
C LYS A 159 -0.87 -17.34 -11.58
N ALA A 160 -1.45 -18.14 -12.47
CA ALA A 160 -0.70 -19.05 -13.34
C ALA A 160 0.25 -18.31 -14.31
N GLY A 161 -0.16 -17.16 -14.85
CA GLY A 161 0.71 -16.36 -15.73
C GLY A 161 1.89 -15.70 -15.02
N LYS A 162 1.77 -15.39 -13.72
CA LYS A 162 2.86 -14.81 -12.93
C LYS A 162 3.92 -15.84 -12.56
N THR A 163 3.52 -17.07 -12.26
CA THR A 163 4.49 -18.13 -11.91
C THR A 163 5.32 -18.57 -13.11
N ALA A 164 4.75 -18.59 -14.32
CA ALA A 164 5.50 -18.88 -15.55
C ALA A 164 6.59 -17.83 -15.83
N LYS A 165 6.26 -16.53 -15.72
CA LYS A 165 7.24 -15.44 -15.93
C LYS A 165 8.37 -15.43 -14.89
N ILE A 166 8.07 -15.82 -13.65
CA ILE A 166 9.10 -15.90 -12.60
C ILE A 166 10.04 -17.10 -12.83
N ALA A 167 9.51 -18.24 -13.30
CA ALA A 167 10.34 -19.40 -13.64
C ALA A 167 11.27 -19.11 -14.83
N GLU A 168 10.78 -18.39 -15.84
CA GLU A 168 11.57 -17.97 -17.00
C GLU A 168 12.68 -16.99 -16.60
N ALA A 169 12.37 -15.98 -15.77
CA ALA A 169 13.36 -15.02 -15.27
C ALA A 169 14.44 -15.68 -14.38
N LEU A 170 14.07 -16.68 -13.57
CA LEU A 170 15.02 -17.44 -12.77
C LEU A 170 15.94 -18.32 -13.62
N LYS A 171 15.44 -18.86 -14.73
CA LYS A 171 16.26 -19.65 -15.66
C LYS A 171 17.28 -18.78 -16.40
N ALA A 172 16.86 -17.61 -16.89
CA ALA A 172 17.75 -16.64 -17.52
C ALA A 172 18.83 -16.10 -16.56
N ALA A 173 18.50 -15.91 -15.28
CA ALA A 173 19.48 -15.50 -14.27
C ALA A 173 20.50 -16.59 -13.93
N LEU A 174 20.16 -17.88 -14.11
CA LEU A 174 21.09 -18.98 -13.89
C LEU A 174 22.05 -19.15 -15.08
N GLU A 175 21.54 -19.05 -16.31
CA GLU A 175 22.37 -19.16 -17.53
C GLU A 175 23.35 -17.98 -17.67
N SER A 176 23.01 -16.78 -17.17
CA SER A 176 23.92 -15.62 -17.16
C SER A 176 25.04 -15.70 -16.11
N SER A 177 24.99 -16.64 -15.17
CA SER A 177 25.96 -16.74 -14.07
C SER A 177 27.07 -17.77 -14.32
N GLU A 178 26.98 -18.56 -15.40
CA GLU A 178 27.95 -19.63 -15.72
C GLU A 178 29.03 -19.21 -16.73
N GLU A 179 28.98 -17.99 -17.30
CA GLU A 179 29.95 -17.53 -18.32
C GLU A 179 31.00 -16.52 -17.84
N GLU A 180 31.08 -16.18 -16.54
CA GLU A 180 32.05 -15.19 -16.00
C GLU A 180 33.21 -15.79 -15.15
N GLU A 181 33.43 -17.11 -15.13
CA GLU A 181 34.54 -17.72 -14.34
C GLU A 181 35.82 -18.09 -15.13
N GLU A 182 36.03 -17.60 -16.36
CA GLU A 182 37.20 -18.00 -17.17
C GLU A 182 37.99 -16.85 -17.84
N SER A 183 38.19 -15.72 -17.17
CA SER A 183 39.19 -14.73 -17.63
C SER A 183 39.70 -13.77 -16.56
N GLU A 184 40.49 -14.27 -15.60
CA GLU A 184 41.42 -13.42 -14.83
C GLU A 184 42.76 -14.14 -14.69
N ALA A 185 43.54 -14.09 -15.77
CA ALA A 185 44.98 -14.32 -15.74
C ALA A 185 45.65 -13.18 -16.50
N GLU A 186 46.56 -12.52 -15.79
CA GLU A 186 47.61 -11.63 -16.30
C GLU A 186 47.16 -10.27 -16.85
N GLU A 187 47.28 -9.22 -16.03
CA GLU A 187 48.02 -8.03 -16.47
C GLU A 187 48.59 -7.28 -15.26
N GLU A 188 49.93 -7.20 -15.27
CA GLU A 188 50.81 -6.53 -14.32
C GLU A 188 50.88 -5.01 -14.61
N GLU A 189 51.38 -4.28 -13.61
CA GLU A 189 52.18 -3.04 -13.71
C GLU A 189 51.73 -1.90 -14.65
N GLN A 190 51.31 -0.78 -14.06
CA GLN A 190 51.74 0.59 -14.45
C GLN A 190 51.30 1.60 -13.36
N THR A 191 52.24 2.04 -12.50
CA THR A 191 52.89 3.37 -12.51
C THR A 191 51.90 4.55 -12.41
N SER A 192 51.70 5.11 -11.22
CA SER A 192 52.31 6.37 -10.75
C SER A 192 51.97 7.59 -11.61
N GLU A 193 51.09 8.46 -11.12
CA GLU A 193 51.29 9.90 -11.25
C GLU A 193 50.59 10.61 -10.08
N GLU A 194 51.39 11.45 -9.45
CA GLU A 194 51.13 12.23 -8.25
C GLU A 194 50.18 13.39 -8.61
N GLU A 195 49.12 13.59 -7.82
CA GLU A 195 48.44 14.87 -7.79
C GLU A 195 48.45 15.35 -6.33
N GLU A 196 49.41 16.23 -6.04
CA GLU A 196 49.53 16.97 -4.80
C GLU A 196 48.27 17.81 -4.61
N VAL A 197 47.45 17.46 -3.62
CA VAL A 197 46.46 18.38 -3.06
C VAL A 197 46.94 18.77 -1.69
N ASP A 198 47.60 19.93 -1.68
CA ASP A 198 47.93 20.74 -0.53
C ASP A 198 46.66 21.04 0.28
N SER A 199 46.63 20.59 1.51
CA SER A 199 45.59 20.93 2.49
C SER A 199 46.25 20.96 3.86
N GLU A 200 46.83 22.12 4.16
CA GLU A 200 47.11 22.58 5.52
C GLU A 200 45.81 22.54 6.34
N GLU A 201 45.67 21.56 7.22
CA GLU A 201 44.82 21.71 8.41
C GLU A 201 45.42 20.90 9.57
N GLU A 202 45.50 21.56 10.71
CA GLU A 202 46.36 21.29 11.87
C GLU A 202 46.16 19.89 12.47
N GLU A 203 47.23 19.09 12.49
CA GLU A 203 47.30 17.85 13.28
C GLU A 203 47.58 18.17 14.75
N GLU A 204 46.63 17.80 15.62
CA GLU A 204 46.92 17.57 17.03
C GLU A 204 47.79 16.30 17.16
N GLU A 205 48.94 16.44 17.81
CA GLU A 205 49.89 15.37 18.09
C GLU A 205 49.26 14.27 18.97
N ASP A 206 48.85 13.14 18.37
CA ASP A 206 48.60 11.88 19.10
C ASP A 206 49.82 10.96 18.91
N ASP A 207 50.69 10.99 19.91
CA ASP A 207 51.92 10.21 20.06
C ASP A 207 51.57 8.73 20.34
N SER A 208 51.14 8.01 19.30
CA SER A 208 50.86 6.57 19.35
C SER A 208 51.96 5.77 18.65
N ASP A 209 52.86 5.27 19.50
CA ASP A 209 53.89 4.23 19.32
C ASP A 209 53.72 3.33 18.07
N ASP A 210 54.53 3.65 17.06
CA ASP A 210 54.58 3.06 15.72
C ASP A 210 55.20 1.65 15.75
N GLY A 211 54.42 0.69 16.26
CA GLY A 211 54.73 -0.72 16.16
C GLY A 211 54.58 -1.18 14.71
N LYS A 212 55.68 -1.17 13.93
CA LYS A 212 55.78 -1.72 12.57
C LYS A 212 54.99 -3.02 12.42
N ILE A 213 53.75 -2.92 11.94
CA ILE A 213 52.91 -4.08 11.66
C ILE A 213 53.38 -4.59 10.29
N ASP A 214 54.10 -5.71 10.30
CA ASP A 214 54.54 -6.39 9.08
C ASP A 214 53.38 -6.52 8.09
N ALA A 215 53.50 -5.87 6.93
CA ALA A 215 52.48 -5.87 5.89
C ALA A 215 52.08 -7.29 5.45
N ALA A 216 52.99 -8.26 5.58
CA ALA A 216 52.74 -9.68 5.38
C ALA A 216 51.70 -10.25 6.36
N ALA A 217 51.74 -9.85 7.64
CA ALA A 217 50.77 -10.30 8.65
C ALA A 217 49.36 -9.72 8.41
N LEU A 218 49.25 -8.55 7.80
CA LEU A 218 47.98 -7.97 7.39
C LEU A 218 47.38 -8.68 6.16
N ALA A 219 48.21 -9.10 5.20
CA ALA A 219 47.78 -9.85 4.03
C ALA A 219 47.21 -11.24 4.41
N GLU A 220 47.89 -11.96 5.31
CA GLU A 220 47.41 -13.26 5.79
C GLU A 220 46.08 -13.13 6.55
N LYS A 221 45.92 -12.11 7.41
CA LYS A 221 44.66 -11.85 8.11
C LYS A 221 43.51 -11.56 7.16
N LYS A 222 43.74 -10.78 6.10
CA LYS A 222 42.72 -10.47 5.08
C LYS A 222 42.30 -11.73 4.30
N ALA A 223 43.25 -12.62 3.95
CA ALA A 223 42.94 -13.87 3.26
C ALA A 223 42.06 -14.81 4.11
N VAL A 224 42.36 -14.94 5.41
CA VAL A 224 41.58 -15.77 6.35
C VAL A 224 40.14 -15.23 6.50
N ILE A 225 39.97 -13.91 6.60
CA ILE A 225 38.64 -13.29 6.70
C ILE A 225 37.82 -13.54 5.41
N LYS A 226 38.45 -13.46 4.23
CA LYS A 226 37.79 -13.70 2.94
C LYS A 226 37.31 -15.16 2.81
N VAL A 227 38.12 -16.13 3.24
CA VAL A 227 37.74 -17.54 3.27
C VAL A 227 36.61 -17.82 4.28
N ALA A 228 36.66 -17.20 5.47
CA ALA A 228 35.62 -17.32 6.48
C ALA A 228 34.27 -16.75 5.99
N LEU A 229 34.28 -15.62 5.29
CA LEU A 229 33.07 -15.02 4.70
C LEU A 229 32.46 -15.90 3.60
N LEU A 230 33.29 -16.52 2.75
CA LEU A 230 32.80 -17.44 1.71
C LEU A 230 32.23 -18.74 2.32
N ALA A 231 32.84 -19.26 3.39
CA ALA A 231 32.30 -20.41 4.13
C ALA A 231 30.97 -20.08 4.83
N ALA A 232 30.86 -18.89 5.45
CA ALA A 232 29.62 -18.42 6.07
C ALA A 232 28.49 -18.20 5.04
N LYS A 233 28.83 -17.75 3.82
CA LYS A 233 27.85 -17.58 2.72
C LYS A 233 27.31 -18.93 2.22
N LYS A 234 28.11 -20.00 2.24
CA LYS A 234 27.68 -21.37 1.91
C LYS A 234 26.87 -22.05 3.02
N GLN A 235 26.96 -21.60 4.27
CA GLN A 235 26.23 -22.18 5.40
C GLN A 235 24.93 -21.46 5.78
N ARG A 236 24.50 -20.40 5.09
CA ARG A 236 23.13 -19.90 5.29
C ARG A 236 22.17 -20.91 4.66
N PRO A 237 21.39 -21.70 5.45
CA PRO A 237 20.48 -22.67 4.89
C PRO A 237 19.41 -21.92 4.09
N GLY A 238 19.54 -21.99 2.76
CA GLY A 238 18.50 -21.56 1.85
C GLY A 238 17.20 -22.28 2.21
N LYS A 239 16.16 -21.49 2.49
CA LYS A 239 14.77 -21.77 2.11
C LYS A 239 14.32 -23.24 2.31
N ARG A 240 14.09 -23.65 3.55
CA ARG A 240 13.19 -24.78 3.86
C ARG A 240 12.20 -24.49 5.00
N LEU A 241 11.90 -23.21 5.25
CA LEU A 241 10.93 -22.78 6.26
C LEU A 241 9.79 -21.92 5.69
N VAL A 242 9.28 -22.25 4.50
CA VAL A 242 8.10 -21.55 3.92
C VAL A 242 6.96 -22.50 3.52
N GLU A 243 7.16 -23.83 3.61
CA GLU A 243 6.08 -24.78 3.31
C GLU A 243 5.23 -25.17 4.53
N LYS A 244 5.74 -24.99 5.77
CA LYS A 244 4.94 -25.27 6.98
C LYS A 244 4.16 -24.08 7.54
N THR A 245 4.45 -22.84 7.12
CA THR A 245 3.71 -21.66 7.57
C THR A 245 2.53 -21.30 6.66
N ASN A 246 2.47 -21.84 5.44
CA ASN A 246 1.33 -21.63 4.53
C ASN A 246 0.13 -22.56 4.82
N ALA A 247 0.33 -23.70 5.48
CA ALA A 247 -0.77 -24.55 5.97
C ALA A 247 -1.44 -23.91 7.21
N ALA A 248 -0.66 -23.42 8.18
CA ALA A 248 -1.18 -22.74 9.36
C ALA A 248 -1.84 -21.38 9.06
N ALA A 249 -1.36 -20.65 8.05
CA ALA A 249 -1.96 -19.39 7.61
C ALA A 249 -3.27 -19.56 6.80
N ALA A 250 -3.50 -20.74 6.23
CA ALA A 250 -4.77 -21.07 5.55
C ALA A 250 -5.86 -21.41 6.56
N GLU A 251 -5.55 -22.17 7.61
CA GLU A 251 -6.50 -22.47 8.70
C GLU A 251 -6.85 -21.24 9.55
N ALA A 252 -5.89 -20.32 9.76
CA ALA A 252 -6.15 -19.08 10.49
C ALA A 252 -7.12 -18.12 9.76
N LYS A 253 -7.14 -18.13 8.42
CA LYS A 253 -8.07 -17.31 7.63
C LYS A 253 -9.48 -17.91 7.60
N ASP A 254 -9.59 -19.23 7.50
CA ASP A 254 -10.89 -19.91 7.48
C ASP A 254 -11.63 -19.79 8.83
N ASN A 255 -10.90 -19.72 9.95
CA ASN A 255 -11.47 -19.45 11.27
C ASN A 255 -11.85 -17.97 11.50
N MET A 256 -11.13 -17.01 10.90
CA MET A 256 -11.50 -15.58 10.99
C MET A 256 -12.77 -15.26 10.20
N ASP A 257 -12.95 -15.86 9.03
CA ASP A 257 -14.12 -15.60 8.19
C ASP A 257 -15.39 -16.26 8.77
N LYS A 258 -15.28 -17.46 9.38
CA LYS A 258 -16.39 -18.07 10.13
C LYS A 258 -16.79 -17.23 11.36
N LYS A 259 -15.83 -16.65 12.08
CA LYS A 259 -16.12 -15.77 13.24
C LYS A 259 -16.80 -14.47 12.82
N LYS A 260 -16.37 -13.84 11.71
CA LYS A 260 -17.02 -12.63 11.16
C LYS A 260 -18.44 -12.88 10.65
N HIS A 261 -18.73 -14.07 10.12
CA HIS A 261 -20.09 -14.43 9.69
C HIS A 261 -21.01 -14.72 10.88
N ALA A 262 -20.51 -15.35 11.95
CA ALA A 262 -21.28 -15.53 13.19
C ALA A 262 -21.58 -14.19 13.90
N GLU A 263 -20.62 -13.27 13.95
CA GLU A 263 -20.79 -11.96 14.59
C GLU A 263 -21.75 -11.05 13.80
N LYS A 264 -21.75 -11.13 12.46
CA LYS A 264 -22.75 -10.45 11.62
C LYS A 264 -24.16 -11.02 11.72
N ALA A 265 -24.32 -12.30 12.06
CA ALA A 265 -25.63 -12.88 12.35
C ALA A 265 -26.16 -12.37 13.69
N ALA A 266 -25.32 -12.33 14.73
CA ALA A 266 -25.71 -11.81 16.04
C ALA A 266 -26.06 -10.30 16.03
N PHE A 267 -25.41 -9.49 15.19
CA PHE A 267 -25.69 -8.05 15.11
C PHE A 267 -26.98 -7.69 14.34
N LYS A 268 -27.51 -8.63 13.54
CA LYS A 268 -28.78 -8.43 12.83
C LYS A 268 -29.99 -8.66 13.75
N ASP A 269 -29.88 -9.54 14.72
CA ASP A 269 -31.00 -9.85 15.63
C ASP A 269 -31.18 -8.78 16.72
N ILE A 270 -30.09 -8.07 17.11
CA ILE A 270 -30.17 -6.98 18.10
C ILE A 270 -30.84 -5.72 17.51
N ASN A 271 -30.67 -5.46 16.21
CA ASN A 271 -31.28 -4.28 15.55
C ASN A 271 -32.77 -4.43 15.19
N LEU A 272 -33.36 -5.61 15.37
CA LEU A 272 -34.80 -5.82 15.17
C LEU A 272 -35.61 -5.59 16.46
N ALA A 273 -34.99 -5.71 17.63
CA ALA A 273 -35.67 -5.54 18.92
C ALA A 273 -35.86 -4.06 19.33
N ASP A 274 -34.96 -3.15 18.92
CA ASP A 274 -35.02 -1.74 19.33
C ASP A 274 -35.88 -0.84 18.42
N LYS A 275 -36.41 -1.35 17.30
CA LYS A 275 -37.28 -0.58 16.39
C LYS A 275 -38.78 -0.64 16.71
N VAL A 276 -39.18 -1.29 17.82
CA VAL A 276 -40.61 -1.48 18.17
C VAL A 276 -41.14 -0.45 19.18
N LYS A 277 -40.36 0.58 19.58
CA LYS A 277 -40.75 1.47 20.72
C LYS A 277 -40.89 2.96 20.45
N ASP A 278 -41.04 3.42 19.21
CA ASP A 278 -41.23 4.87 18.96
C ASP A 278 -42.41 5.25 18.06
N THR A 279 -43.51 4.47 18.12
CA THR A 279 -44.80 4.85 17.51
C THR A 279 -45.74 5.61 18.46
N ARG A 280 -45.35 5.81 19.74
CA ARG A 280 -46.23 6.41 20.76
C ARG A 280 -46.24 7.95 20.79
N LYS A 281 -45.49 8.63 19.93
CA LYS A 281 -45.36 10.10 19.95
C LYS A 281 -46.19 10.84 18.88
N GLN A 282 -46.96 10.14 18.05
CA GLN A 282 -47.72 10.78 16.96
C GLN A 282 -49.16 11.19 17.28
N GLU A 283 -49.73 10.86 18.45
CA GLU A 283 -51.17 11.06 18.70
C GLU A 283 -51.59 12.45 19.23
N ASN A 284 -50.67 13.41 19.43
CA ASN A 284 -51.01 14.69 20.07
C ASN A 284 -51.02 15.94 19.15
N PHE A 285 -50.95 15.79 17.83
CA PHE A 285 -50.90 16.93 16.88
C PHE A 285 -52.27 17.35 16.29
N GLY A 286 -53.35 17.30 17.08
CA GLY A 286 -54.71 17.49 16.54
C GLY A 286 -55.70 18.31 17.36
N ALA A 287 -55.27 19.14 18.33
CA ALA A 287 -56.21 19.86 19.21
C ALA A 287 -55.90 21.36 19.38
N THR A 288 -55.65 22.09 18.30
CA THR A 288 -55.72 23.57 18.34
C THR A 288 -57.13 24.02 17.95
N LYS A 289 -57.95 24.32 18.97
CA LYS A 289 -59.26 24.94 18.80
C LYS A 289 -59.08 26.36 18.24
N PHE A 290 -59.66 26.60 17.08
CA PHE A 290 -59.79 27.93 16.48
C PHE A 290 -60.58 28.86 17.42
N ILE A 291 -59.94 29.93 17.87
CA ILE A 291 -60.62 31.09 18.47
C ILE A 291 -61.07 31.97 17.30
N LYS A 292 -62.38 32.12 17.10
CA LYS A 292 -62.94 33.07 16.13
C LYS A 292 -62.88 34.49 16.70
N PRO A 293 -62.56 35.50 15.88
CA PRO A 293 -62.63 36.91 16.27
C PRO A 293 -64.08 37.37 16.51
#